data_AF-H6QCN2-F1
#
_entry.id   AF-H6QCN2-F1
#
_cell.length_a   1.000
_cell.length_b   1.000
_cell.length_c   1.000
_cell.angle_alpha   90.00
_cell.angle_beta   90.00
_cell.angle_gamma   90.00
#
_symmetry.space_group_name_H-M   'P 1'
#
loop_
_entity.id
_entity.type
_entity.pdbx_description
1 polymer ?
#
loop_
_entity_poly.entity_id
_entity_poly.type
_entity_poly.pdbx_seq_one_letter_code
_entity_poly.pdbx_strand_id
1 'polypeptide(L)'
;MDVSEIVAILLTKGVDRVLSDLPSLIKEKKIEKDDLQIILLYATIENLRNMNAKLDEVKKEIISVQTDIREMHKDLRERLDLIINQMRVLNSNIAATYELTSKVVAKLMERGIAPLA
;
A
#
# COMPACT_ATOMS: atom_id res chain seq x y z
N MET A 1 45.68 -7.41 17.86
CA MET A 1 45.52 -7.63 16.39
C MET A 1 45.65 -6.26 15.73
N ASP A 2 46.14 -6.11 14.50
CA ASP A 2 46.19 -4.76 13.91
C ASP A 2 44.78 -4.31 13.47
N VAL A 3 44.47 -3.02 13.58
CA VAL A 3 43.18 -2.45 13.13
C VAL A 3 42.95 -2.74 11.65
N SER A 4 44.02 -2.75 10.86
CA SER A 4 44.00 -3.11 9.43
C SER A 4 43.54 -4.55 9.20
N GLU A 5 43.96 -5.50 10.05
CA GLU A 5 43.53 -6.91 9.98
C GLU A 5 42.05 -7.06 10.34
N ILE A 6 41.58 -6.32 11.36
CA ILE A 6 40.16 -6.32 11.78
C ILE A 6 39.28 -5.82 10.63
N VAL A 7 39.67 -4.70 10.02
CA VAL A 7 38.97 -4.11 8.88
C VAL A 7 39.00 -5.05 7.68
N ALA A 8 40.13 -5.69 7.39
CA ALA A 8 40.24 -6.67 6.31
C ALA A 8 39.32 -7.88 6.53
N ILE A 9 39.26 -8.42 7.75
CA ILE A 9 38.39 -9.54 8.10
C ILE A 9 36.91 -9.14 7.99
N LEU A 10 36.54 -7.95 8.46
CA LEU A 10 35.17 -7.42 8.35
C LEU A 10 34.73 -7.21 6.89
N LEU A 11 35.62 -6.68 6.04
CA LEU A 11 35.35 -6.45 4.62
C LEU A 11 35.29 -7.76 3.82
N THR A 12 36.08 -8.78 4.18
CA THR A 12 36.16 -10.04 3.42
C THR A 12 35.17 -11.10 3.87
N LYS A 13 34.85 -11.18 5.17
CA LYS A 13 33.98 -12.21 5.73
C LYS A 13 32.56 -11.74 6.01
N GLY A 14 32.33 -10.43 6.03
CA GLY A 14 31.04 -9.82 6.38
C GLY A 14 30.82 -9.74 7.89
N VAL A 15 30.03 -8.74 8.29
CA VAL A 15 29.74 -8.42 9.71
C VAL A 15 29.17 -9.61 10.48
N ASP A 16 28.19 -10.30 9.92
CA ASP A 16 27.48 -11.39 10.62
C ASP A 16 28.39 -12.55 10.97
N ARG A 17 29.33 -12.88 10.06
CA ARG A 17 30.29 -13.96 10.28
C ARG A 17 31.32 -13.58 11.35
N VAL A 18 31.78 -12.33 11.35
CA VAL A 18 32.71 -11.83 12.36
C VAL A 18 32.05 -11.78 13.75
N LEU A 19 30.78 -11.37 13.82
CA LEU A 19 30.02 -11.40 15.07
C LEU A 19 29.78 -12.82 15.60
N SER A 20 29.56 -13.79 14.71
CA SER A 20 29.42 -15.21 15.08
C SER A 20 30.70 -15.78 15.69
N ASP A 21 31.87 -15.39 15.17
CA ASP A 21 33.17 -15.90 15.63
C ASP A 21 33.71 -15.10 16.84
N LEU A 22 33.17 -13.91 17.10
CA LEU A 22 33.60 -12.98 18.15
C LEU A 22 33.71 -13.62 19.55
N PRO A 23 32.71 -14.41 20.04
CA PRO A 23 32.77 -15.00 21.38
C PRO A 23 33.98 -15.93 21.57
N SER A 24 34.32 -16.70 20.55
CA SER A 24 35.48 -17.60 20.56
C SER A 24 36.78 -16.82 20.58
N LEU A 25 36.87 -15.74 19.78
CA LEU A 25 38.05 -14.87 19.72
C LEU A 25 38.30 -14.11 21.04
N ILE A 26 37.23 -13.71 21.74
CA ILE A 26 37.30 -13.12 23.08
C ILE A 26 37.77 -14.16 24.10
N LYS A 27 37.21 -15.38 24.08
CA LYS A 27 37.56 -16.46 25.00
C LYS A 27 39.04 -16.86 24.89
N GLU A 28 39.57 -16.83 23.67
CA GLU A 28 40.98 -17.08 23.37
C GLU A 28 41.90 -15.87 23.64
N LYS A 29 41.35 -14.74 24.13
CA LYS A 29 42.07 -13.47 24.35
C LYS A 29 42.84 -12.97 23.12
N LYS A 30 42.33 -13.25 21.93
CA LYS A 30 42.95 -12.85 20.65
C LYS A 30 42.56 -11.44 20.21
N ILE A 31 41.58 -10.83 20.88
CA ILE A 31 41.01 -9.51 20.56
C ILE A 31 41.09 -8.63 21.81
N GLU A 32 41.57 -7.41 21.64
CA GLU A 32 41.61 -6.41 22.71
C GLU A 32 40.29 -5.67 22.86
N LYS A 33 40.11 -4.93 23.96
CA LYS A 33 38.87 -4.20 24.21
C LYS A 33 38.58 -3.15 23.13
N ASP A 34 39.60 -2.45 22.67
CA ASP A 34 39.46 -1.39 21.67
C ASP A 34 39.11 -1.98 20.29
N ASP A 35 39.72 -3.12 19.95
CA ASP A 35 39.37 -3.93 18.76
C ASP A 35 37.90 -4.36 18.80
N LEU A 36 37.41 -4.80 19.95
CA LEU A 36 36.02 -5.21 20.15
C LEU A 36 35.05 -4.04 19.90
N GLN A 37 35.40 -2.85 20.40
CA GLN A 37 34.58 -1.66 20.21
C GLN A 37 34.50 -1.28 18.72
N ILE A 38 35.60 -1.37 17.98
CA ILE A 38 35.64 -1.09 16.53
C ILE A 38 34.74 -2.08 15.78
N ILE A 39 34.82 -3.38 16.10
CA ILE A 39 34.01 -4.41 15.45
C ILE A 39 32.52 -4.17 15.71
N LEU A 40 32.14 -3.90 16.95
CA LEU A 40 30.75 -3.62 17.32
C LEU A 40 30.24 -2.32 16.68
N LEU A 41 31.08 -1.29 16.58
CA LEU A 41 30.73 -0.03 15.92
C LEU A 41 30.47 -0.26 14.43
N TYR A 42 31.34 -1.00 13.75
CA TYR A 42 31.19 -1.33 12.33
C TYR A 42 29.93 -2.17 12.10
N ALA A 43 29.67 -3.15 12.97
CA ALA A 43 28.45 -3.95 12.93
C ALA A 43 27.18 -3.09 13.10
N THR A 44 27.23 -2.12 14.01
CA THR A 44 26.11 -1.20 14.23
C THR A 44 25.86 -0.33 13.00
N ILE A 45 26.93 0.19 12.37
CA ILE A 45 26.82 0.99 11.13
C ILE A 45 26.21 0.16 10.00
N GLU A 46 26.63 -1.10 9.84
CA GLU A 46 26.08 -1.97 8.80
C GLU A 46 24.60 -2.28 9.03
N ASN A 47 24.21 -2.57 10.26
CA ASN A 47 22.81 -2.75 10.62
C ASN A 47 21.98 -1.49 10.35
N LEU A 48 22.51 -0.30 10.65
CA LEU A 48 21.86 0.97 10.34
C LEU A 48 21.69 1.18 8.83
N ARG A 49 22.69 0.82 8.00
CA ARG A 49 22.57 0.86 6.54
C ARG A 49 21.49 -0.07 6.03
N ASN A 50 21.46 -1.30 6.53
CA ASN A 50 20.43 -2.29 6.17
C ASN A 50 19.03 -1.83 6.60
N MET A 51 18.90 -1.26 7.79
CA MET A 51 17.64 -0.64 8.24
C MET A 51 17.22 0.51 7.33
N ASN A 52 18.16 1.37 6.93
CA ASN A 52 17.86 2.50 6.05
C ASN A 52 17.39 2.03 4.67
N ALA A 53 18.00 0.97 4.12
CA ALA A 53 17.56 0.37 2.86
C ALA A 53 16.12 -0.20 2.95
N LYS A 54 15.81 -0.90 4.05
CA LYS A 54 14.44 -1.39 4.31
C LYS A 54 13.44 -0.24 4.50
N LEU A 55 13.86 0.86 5.13
CA LEU A 55 13.02 2.03 5.30
C LEU A 55 12.71 2.71 3.96
N ASP A 56 13.69 2.78 3.06
CA ASP A 56 13.49 3.26 1.69
C ASP A 56 12.54 2.35 0.87
N GLU A 57 12.61 1.03 1.08
CA GLU A 57 11.68 0.07 0.47
C GLU A 57 10.25 0.27 0.97
N VAL A 58 10.05 0.32 2.29
CA VAL A 58 8.75 0.61 2.91
C VAL A 58 8.19 1.95 2.44
N LYS A 59 9.04 2.97 2.31
CA LYS A 59 8.63 4.28 1.79
C LYS A 59 8.10 4.18 0.36
N LYS A 60 8.72 3.37 -0.51
CA LYS A 60 8.24 3.13 -1.87
C LYS A 60 6.89 2.41 -1.87
N GLU A 61 6.73 1.39 -1.04
CA GLU A 61 5.45 0.68 -0.90
C GLU A 61 4.33 1.61 -0.43
N ILE A 62 4.58 2.48 0.56
CA ILE A 62 3.62 3.47 1.04
C ILE A 62 3.19 4.41 -0.11
N ILE A 63 4.14 4.91 -0.91
CA ILE A 63 3.83 5.78 -2.05
C ILE A 63 2.99 5.03 -3.10
N SER A 64 3.27 3.76 -3.36
CA SER A 64 2.49 2.92 -4.26
C SER A 64 1.05 2.79 -3.77
N VAL A 65 0.86 2.37 -2.51
CA VAL A 65 -0.47 2.20 -1.91
C VAL A 65 -1.26 3.52 -1.89
N GLN A 66 -0.60 4.65 -1.60
CA GLN A 66 -1.24 5.96 -1.68
C GLN A 66 -1.74 6.29 -3.09
N THR A 67 -0.99 5.89 -4.11
CA THR A 67 -1.36 6.08 -5.52
C THR A 67 -2.56 5.22 -5.87
N ASP A 68 -2.52 3.93 -5.52
CA ASP A 68 -3.61 2.98 -5.76
C ASP A 68 -4.92 3.45 -5.07
N ILE A 69 -4.83 3.92 -3.83
CA ILE A 69 -5.98 4.48 -3.09
C ILE A 69 -6.56 5.70 -3.81
N ARG A 70 -5.70 6.59 -4.31
CA ARG A 70 -6.15 7.79 -5.03
C ARG A 70 -6.85 7.42 -6.34
N GLU A 71 -6.33 6.43 -7.06
CA GLU A 71 -6.96 5.92 -8.29
C GLU A 71 -8.30 5.24 -8.01
N MET A 72 -8.39 4.40 -6.98
CA MET A 72 -9.65 3.78 -6.54
C MET A 72 -10.69 4.84 -6.17
N HIS A 73 -10.31 5.89 -5.43
CA HIS A 73 -11.23 6.98 -5.10
C HIS A 73 -11.74 7.72 -6.34
N LYS A 74 -10.90 7.87 -7.36
CA LYS A 74 -11.29 8.48 -8.64
C LYS A 74 -12.29 7.58 -9.38
N ASP A 75 -11.99 6.29 -9.54
CA ASP A 75 -12.90 5.32 -10.20
C ASP A 75 -14.25 5.24 -9.47
N LEU A 76 -14.23 5.17 -8.14
CA LEU A 76 -15.46 5.16 -7.34
C LEU A 76 -16.31 6.42 -7.56
N ARG A 77 -15.68 7.59 -7.64
CA ARG A 77 -16.40 8.85 -7.91
C ARG A 77 -17.04 8.82 -9.29
N GLU A 78 -16.30 8.40 -10.32
CA GLU A 78 -16.82 8.31 -11.68
C GLU A 78 -17.99 7.32 -11.77
N ARG A 79 -17.91 6.17 -11.10
CA ARG A 79 -19.02 5.21 -11.01
C ARG A 79 -20.24 5.78 -10.30
N LEU A 80 -20.04 6.53 -9.21
CA LEU A 80 -21.15 7.18 -8.51
C LEU A 80 -21.84 8.22 -9.39
N ASP A 81 -21.07 9.03 -10.13
CA ASP A 81 -21.63 10.01 -11.07
C ASP A 81 -22.44 9.32 -12.18
N LEU A 82 -21.97 8.19 -12.70
CA LEU A 82 -22.72 7.36 -13.66
C LEU A 82 -24.03 6.86 -13.07
N ILE A 83 -24.02 6.32 -11.84
CA ILE A 83 -25.23 5.83 -11.16
C ILE A 83 -26.22 6.97 -10.93
N ILE A 84 -25.76 8.13 -10.47
CA ILE A 84 -26.60 9.31 -10.25
C ILE A 84 -27.29 9.73 -11.56
N ASN A 85 -26.53 9.76 -12.66
CA ASN A 85 -27.08 10.07 -13.98
C ASN A 85 -28.11 9.03 -14.45
N GLN A 86 -27.83 7.74 -14.25
CA GLN A 86 -28.79 6.67 -14.56
C GLN A 86 -30.08 6.78 -13.74
N MET A 87 -29.98 7.07 -12.44
CA MET A 87 -31.16 7.30 -11.59
C MET A 87 -31.97 8.51 -12.06
N ARG A 88 -31.31 9.59 -12.50
CA ARG A 88 -32.00 10.77 -13.04
C ARG A 88 -32.78 10.43 -14.31
N VAL A 89 -32.17 9.69 -15.24
CA VAL A 89 -32.83 9.24 -16.47
C VAL A 89 -34.00 8.31 -16.13
N LEU A 90 -33.80 7.37 -15.22
CA LEU A 90 -34.84 6.44 -14.78
C LEU A 90 -36.05 7.20 -14.20
N ASN A 91 -35.83 8.17 -13.32
CA ASN A 91 -36.89 8.99 -12.75
C ASN A 91 -37.67 9.76 -13.84
N SER A 92 -36.96 10.30 -14.84
CA SER A 92 -37.61 10.96 -15.99
C SER A 92 -38.48 9.99 -16.79
N ASN A 93 -37.99 8.78 -17.04
CA ASN A 93 -38.72 7.75 -17.79
C ASN A 93 -39.94 7.26 -17.01
N ILE A 94 -39.82 7.08 -15.70
CA ILE A 94 -40.93 6.74 -14.81
C ILE A 94 -42.01 7.82 -14.89
N ALA A 95 -41.63 9.11 -14.77
CA ALA A 95 -42.58 10.22 -14.89
C ALA A 95 -43.29 10.24 -16.25
N ALA A 96 -42.55 10.07 -17.35
CA ALA A 96 -43.12 10.01 -18.70
C ALA A 96 -44.08 8.81 -18.86
N THR A 97 -43.75 7.66 -18.26
CA THR A 97 -44.60 6.47 -18.29
C THR A 97 -45.90 6.69 -17.52
N TYR A 98 -45.86 7.31 -16.34
CA TYR A 98 -47.06 7.69 -15.60
C TYR A 98 -47.93 8.67 -16.39
N GLU A 99 -47.33 9.67 -17.03
CA GLU A 99 -48.06 10.63 -17.87
C GLU A 99 -48.74 9.92 -19.06
N LEU A 100 -48.02 9.05 -19.77
CA LEU A 100 -48.56 8.28 -20.88
C LEU A 100 -49.70 7.36 -20.42
N THR A 101 -49.51 6.67 -19.30
CA THR A 101 -50.52 5.78 -18.70
C THR A 101 -51.77 6.56 -18.34
N SER A 102 -51.62 7.73 -17.71
CA SER A 102 -52.74 8.63 -17.40
C SER A 102 -53.49 9.06 -18.66
N LYS A 103 -52.78 9.45 -19.73
CA LYS A 103 -53.37 9.79 -21.03
C LYS A 103 -54.13 8.62 -21.67
N VAL A 104 -53.60 7.40 -21.58
CA VAL A 104 -54.26 6.19 -22.09
C VAL A 104 -55.53 5.91 -21.30
N VAL A 105 -55.46 5.93 -19.96
CA VAL A 105 -56.61 5.72 -19.09
C VAL A 105 -57.71 6.75 -19.38
N ALA A 106 -57.36 8.03 -19.51
CA ALA A 106 -58.31 9.09 -19.87
C ALA A 106 -59.02 8.79 -21.20
N LYS A 107 -58.28 8.39 -22.24
CA LYS A 107 -58.86 8.00 -23.53
C LYS A 107 -59.74 6.75 -23.46
N LEU A 108 -59.42 5.77 -22.62
CA LEU A 108 -60.26 4.59 -22.42
C LEU A 108 -61.59 4.96 -21.76
N MET A 109 -61.54 5.84 -20.74
CA MET A 109 -62.73 6.38 -20.08
C MET A 109 -63.61 7.20 -21.05
N GLU A 110 -63.02 8.05 -21.89
CA GLU A 110 -63.75 8.79 -22.94
C GLU A 110 -64.49 7.87 -23.91
N ARG A 111 -63.95 6.66 -24.15
CA ARG A 111 -64.55 5.64 -25.01
C ARG A 111 -65.53 4.72 -24.28
N GLY A 112 -65.80 4.95 -23.00
CA GLY A 112 -66.69 4.13 -22.17
C GLY A 112 -66.14 2.75 -21.80
N ILE A 113 -64.83 2.53 -21.99
CA ILE A 113 -64.15 1.29 -21.61
C ILE A 113 -63.58 1.49 -20.21
N ALA A 114 -64.22 0.90 -19.19
CA ALA A 114 -63.72 0.96 -17.82
C ALA A 114 -62.38 0.20 -17.73
N PRO A 115 -61.32 0.79 -17.15
CA PRO A 115 -60.11 0.03 -16.83
C PRO A 115 -60.46 -1.00 -15.76
N LEU A 116 -60.28 -2.30 -16.04
CA LEU A 116 -60.42 -3.34 -15.03
C LEU A 116 -59.29 -3.17 -14.00
N ALA A 117 -59.69 -3.14 -12.72
CA ALA A 117 -58.80 -3.05 -11.56
C ALA A 117 -57.90 -4.29 -11.43
#